data_AF-A0A939JTG8-F1
#
_entry.id   AF-A0A939JTG8-F1
#
_cell.length_a   1.000
_cell.length_b   1.000
_cell.length_c   1.000
_cell.angle_alpha   90.00
_cell.angle_beta   90.00
_cell.angle_gamma   90.00
#
_symmetry.space_group_name_H-M   'P 1'
#
loop_
_entity.id
_entity.type
_entity.pdbx_description
1 polymer ?
#
loop_
_entity_poly.entity_id
_entity_poly.type
_entity_poly.pdbx_seq_one_letter_code
_entity_poly.pdbx_strand_id
1 'polypeptide(L)'
;MNACLRVAAGSHRQGLASHEVDGFFAGKTTSLEGVGVDASTVVDCEGPAGSVVFLHPLVIHSSEKNLSDMYRRVFIPAYRAADAFPIYYGPHAAHNEPGAKLLRGAPAKTARSEGGEWRLPIAAAEFNSLYEIQEGSHVKGGRKSSTGYFAHEKK
;
A
#
# COMPACT_ATOMS: atom_id res chain seq x y z
N MET A 1 -3.28 -20.21 12.09
CA MET A 1 -3.80 -19.64 10.82
C MET A 1 -2.66 -18.97 10.07
N ASN A 2 -2.59 -19.09 8.74
CA ASN A 2 -1.47 -18.59 7.91
C ASN A 2 -1.61 -17.11 7.50
N ALA A 3 -2.61 -16.41 8.05
CA ALA A 3 -2.94 -15.02 7.81
C ALA A 3 -3.12 -14.68 6.32
N CYS A 4 -4.08 -15.34 5.66
CA CYS A 4 -4.46 -15.02 4.28
C CYS A 4 -4.86 -13.53 4.12
N LEU A 5 -4.88 -13.06 2.87
CA LEU A 5 -5.35 -11.70 2.57
C LEU A 5 -6.84 -11.62 2.89
N ARG A 6 -7.27 -10.56 3.55
CA ARG A 6 -8.68 -10.25 3.77
C ARG A 6 -9.01 -8.97 3.02
N VAL A 7 -10.19 -8.89 2.42
CA VAL A 7 -10.64 -7.72 1.66
C VAL A 7 -12.06 -7.35 2.04
N ALA A 8 -12.38 -6.07 2.09
CA ALA A 8 -13.76 -5.61 2.15
C ALA A 8 -14.32 -5.50 0.72
N ALA A 9 -15.14 -6.47 0.33
CA ALA A 9 -15.66 -6.58 -1.04
C ALA A 9 -16.43 -5.31 -1.45
N GLY A 10 -16.10 -4.77 -2.62
CA GLY A 10 -16.75 -3.56 -3.15
C GLY A 10 -16.26 -2.22 -2.59
N SER A 11 -15.46 -2.19 -1.52
CA SER A 11 -14.96 -0.96 -0.88
C SER A 11 -14.23 0.00 -1.84
N HIS A 12 -13.53 -0.53 -2.84
CA HIS A 12 -12.86 0.25 -3.89
C HIS A 12 -13.78 1.22 -4.66
N ARG A 13 -15.10 0.98 -4.66
CA ARG A 13 -16.10 1.84 -5.32
C ARG A 13 -16.41 3.11 -4.52
N GLN A 14 -15.99 3.18 -3.27
CA GLN A 14 -16.19 4.33 -2.39
C GLN A 14 -15.08 5.39 -2.57
N GLY A 15 -14.09 5.12 -3.43
CA GLY A 15 -12.94 6.01 -3.65
C GLY A 15 -11.81 5.75 -2.64
N LEU A 16 -10.91 6.71 -2.53
CA LEU A 16 -9.75 6.61 -1.64
C LEU A 16 -10.16 6.84 -0.18
N ALA A 17 -10.12 5.77 0.62
CA ALA A 17 -10.34 5.86 2.07
C ALA A 17 -9.22 6.63 2.78
N SER A 18 -9.58 7.34 3.85
CA SER A 18 -8.60 8.03 4.68
C SER A 18 -7.66 7.05 5.38
N HIS A 19 -6.37 7.35 5.32
CA HIS A 19 -5.32 6.66 6.07
C HIS A 19 -4.66 7.61 7.07
N GLU A 20 -5.36 8.67 7.49
CA GLU A 20 -4.82 9.70 8.35
C GLU A 20 -5.21 9.50 9.82
N VAL A 21 -4.27 9.83 10.69
CA VAL A 21 -4.48 10.02 12.13
C VAL A 21 -3.82 11.36 12.48
N ASP A 22 -4.56 12.24 13.15
CA ASP A 22 -4.09 13.58 13.54
C ASP A 22 -3.54 14.44 12.37
N GLY A 23 -4.11 14.27 11.17
CA GLY A 23 -3.74 15.03 9.97
C GLY A 23 -2.51 14.52 9.23
N PHE A 24 -1.97 13.36 9.62
CA PHE A 24 -0.81 12.75 8.97
C PHE A 24 -1.14 11.35 8.47
N PHE A 25 -0.51 10.95 7.37
CA PHE A 25 -0.56 9.57 6.90
C PHE A 25 -0.07 8.61 7.99
N ALA A 26 -0.87 7.59 8.29
CA ALA A 26 -0.63 6.60 9.33
C ALA A 26 -0.42 5.17 8.75
N GLY A 27 -0.47 5.02 7.43
CA GLY A 27 -0.30 3.72 6.77
C GLY A 27 -1.43 2.71 7.01
N LYS A 28 -2.54 3.13 7.63
CA LYS A 28 -3.72 2.30 7.89
C LYS A 28 -4.98 3.16 8.00
N THR A 29 -6.14 2.55 7.77
CA THR A 29 -7.44 3.12 8.13
C THR A 29 -7.69 2.99 9.63
N THR A 30 -8.35 3.96 10.25
CA THR A 30 -8.65 3.94 11.70
C THR A 30 -9.61 2.81 12.09
N SER A 31 -10.68 2.62 11.32
CA SER A 31 -11.63 1.51 11.46
C SER A 31 -12.42 1.36 10.15
N LEU A 32 -13.06 0.20 9.92
CA LEU A 32 -13.93 -0.01 8.76
C LEU A 32 -15.13 0.96 8.78
N GLU A 33 -15.80 1.07 9.93
CA GLU A 33 -16.91 2.00 10.14
C GLU A 33 -16.50 3.46 9.88
N GLY A 34 -15.32 3.87 10.38
CA GLY A 34 -14.81 5.23 10.24
C GLY A 34 -14.48 5.62 8.79
N VAL A 35 -14.35 4.64 7.90
CA VAL A 35 -14.20 4.87 6.46
C VAL A 35 -15.42 4.44 5.65
N GLY A 36 -16.57 4.19 6.29
CA GLY A 36 -17.83 3.88 5.63
C GLY A 36 -17.91 2.47 5.02
N VAL A 37 -17.08 1.54 5.51
CA VAL A 37 -17.03 0.15 5.05
C VAL A 37 -17.79 -0.75 6.01
N ASP A 38 -18.77 -1.48 5.47
CA ASP A 38 -19.51 -2.50 6.22
C ASP A 38 -18.62 -3.72 6.48
N ALA A 39 -18.42 -4.05 7.75
CA ALA A 39 -17.62 -5.19 8.18
C ALA A 39 -18.17 -6.54 7.67
N SER A 40 -19.47 -6.63 7.36
CA SER A 40 -20.07 -7.85 6.79
C SER A 40 -19.55 -8.18 5.39
N THR A 41 -18.96 -7.20 4.70
CA THR A 41 -18.37 -7.37 3.36
C THR A 41 -16.94 -7.92 3.40
N VAL A 42 -16.37 -8.10 4.59
CA VAL A 42 -15.00 -8.62 4.75
C VAL A 42 -14.98 -10.11 4.45
N VAL A 43 -14.15 -10.49 3.48
CA VAL A 43 -13.98 -11.88 3.05
C VAL A 43 -12.51 -12.25 3.00
N ASP A 44 -12.24 -13.54 3.24
CA ASP A 44 -10.90 -14.11 3.20
C ASP A 44 -10.57 -14.59 1.78
N CYS A 45 -9.41 -14.19 1.25
CA CYS A 45 -8.90 -14.59 -0.04
C CYS A 45 -7.95 -15.78 0.13
N GLU A 46 -8.52 -16.95 0.35
CA GLU A 46 -7.76 -18.20 0.49
C GLU A 46 -7.49 -18.86 -0.87
N GLY A 47 -6.33 -19.50 -1.00
CA GLY A 47 -5.98 -20.26 -2.19
C GLY A 47 -4.69 -21.08 -2.00
N PRO A 48 -4.53 -22.19 -2.75
CA PRO A 48 -3.31 -22.98 -2.72
C PRO A 48 -2.11 -22.22 -3.32
N ALA A 49 -0.90 -22.72 -3.09
CA ALA A 49 0.30 -22.19 -3.73
C ALA A 49 0.15 -22.15 -5.26
N GLY A 50 0.56 -21.03 -5.88
CA GLY A 50 0.36 -20.77 -7.31
C GLY A 50 -0.93 -19.99 -7.62
N SER A 51 -1.81 -19.77 -6.66
CA SER A 51 -2.97 -18.88 -6.82
C SER A 51 -2.54 -17.44 -7.07
N VAL A 52 -3.32 -16.72 -7.88
CA VAL A 52 -3.12 -15.31 -8.20
C VAL A 52 -4.36 -14.52 -7.78
N VAL A 53 -4.14 -13.38 -7.12
CA VAL A 53 -5.20 -12.45 -6.73
C VAL A 53 -4.97 -11.13 -7.47
N PHE A 54 -5.99 -10.65 -8.18
CA PHE A 54 -6.01 -9.31 -8.75
C PHE A 54 -6.68 -8.35 -7.77
N LEU A 55 -5.90 -7.38 -7.27
CA LEU A 55 -6.35 -6.44 -6.25
C LEU A 55 -6.50 -5.04 -6.85
N HIS A 56 -7.68 -4.44 -6.72
CA HIS A 56 -7.86 -3.02 -7.04
C HIS A 56 -7.11 -2.16 -6.00
N PRO A 57 -6.33 -1.13 -6.39
CA PRO A 57 -5.49 -0.38 -5.43
C PRO A 57 -6.28 0.34 -4.33
N LEU A 58 -7.57 0.62 -4.57
CA LEU A 58 -8.46 1.27 -3.59
C LEU A 58 -9.22 0.32 -2.68
N VAL A 59 -9.11 -1.01 -2.86
CA VAL A 59 -9.86 -1.94 -2.00
C VAL A 59 -9.25 -1.95 -0.60
N ILE A 60 -10.08 -1.80 0.43
CA ILE A 60 -9.64 -1.98 1.82
C ILE A 60 -9.28 -3.45 2.01
N HIS A 61 -8.08 -3.67 2.53
CA HIS A 61 -7.54 -5.00 2.73
C HIS A 61 -6.65 -5.06 3.97
N SER A 62 -6.50 -6.25 4.52
CA SER A 62 -5.64 -6.51 5.67
C SER A 62 -5.08 -7.94 5.63
N SER A 63 -4.15 -8.23 6.52
CA SER A 63 -3.76 -9.59 6.85
C SER A 63 -3.53 -9.63 8.36
N GLU A 64 -3.98 -10.70 9.00
CA GLU A 64 -3.74 -10.92 10.42
C GLU A 64 -2.27 -11.26 10.69
N LYS A 65 -1.92 -11.43 11.97
CA LYS A 65 -0.62 -12.03 12.33
C LYS A 65 -0.60 -13.49 11.88
N ASN A 66 0.45 -13.89 11.15
CA ASN A 66 0.67 -15.30 10.84
C ASN A 66 1.05 -16.04 12.13
N LEU A 67 0.22 -17.00 12.55
CA LEU A 67 0.42 -17.83 13.75
C LEU A 67 0.77 -19.29 13.39
N SER A 68 1.04 -19.57 12.11
CA SER A 68 1.56 -20.87 11.68
C SER A 68 3.08 -20.95 11.82
N ASP A 69 3.60 -22.16 11.70
CA ASP A 69 5.02 -22.49 11.65
C ASP A 69 5.64 -22.31 10.25
N MET A 70 4.84 -21.87 9.27
CA MET A 70 5.25 -21.74 7.87
C MET A 70 5.21 -20.29 7.40
N TYR A 71 6.22 -19.90 6.61
CA TYR A 71 6.23 -18.60 5.94
C TYR A 71 5.22 -18.54 4.79
N ARG A 72 4.38 -17.50 4.78
CA ARG A 72 3.55 -17.14 3.63
C ARG A 72 4.32 -16.19 2.71
N ARG A 73 4.88 -16.73 1.64
CA ARG A 73 5.61 -15.95 0.62
C ARG A 73 4.64 -15.47 -0.46
N VAL A 74 4.76 -14.21 -0.85
CA VAL A 74 3.96 -13.60 -1.92
C VAL A 74 4.89 -12.79 -2.82
N PHE A 75 4.65 -12.85 -4.12
CA PHE A 75 5.25 -11.93 -5.09
C PHE A 75 4.20 -10.88 -5.46
N ILE A 76 4.49 -9.60 -5.24
CA ILE A 76 3.53 -8.49 -5.38
C ILE A 76 4.02 -7.52 -6.45
N PRO A 77 3.77 -7.79 -7.74
CA PRO A 77 4.00 -6.81 -8.79
C PRO A 77 2.85 -5.79 -8.82
N ALA A 78 3.17 -4.51 -9.00
CA ALA A 78 2.20 -3.47 -9.26
C ALA A 78 2.13 -3.17 -10.76
N TYR A 79 0.92 -2.97 -11.27
CA TYR A 79 0.67 -2.59 -12.65
C TYR A 79 -0.14 -1.31 -12.70
N ARG A 80 0.15 -0.47 -13.69
CA ARG A 80 -0.65 0.71 -14.03
C ARG A 80 -0.67 0.89 -15.54
N ALA A 81 -1.66 1.61 -16.03
CA ALA A 81 -1.72 1.99 -17.44
C ALA A 81 -0.55 2.95 -17.78
N ALA A 82 -0.10 2.95 -19.04
CA ALA A 82 1.01 3.80 -19.48
C ALA A 82 0.73 5.31 -19.34
N ASP A 83 -0.56 5.69 -19.25
CA ASP A 83 -1.04 7.06 -19.07
C ASP A 83 -1.37 7.41 -17.61
N ALA A 84 -1.26 6.47 -16.67
CA ALA A 84 -1.57 6.66 -15.25
C ALA A 84 -0.30 7.03 -14.46
N PHE A 85 0.07 8.30 -14.51
CA PHE A 85 1.26 8.81 -13.80
C PHE A 85 0.93 9.09 -12.32
N PRO A 86 1.89 8.91 -11.40
CA PRO A 86 1.68 9.19 -9.99
C PRO A 86 1.71 10.71 -9.78
N ILE A 87 0.81 11.20 -8.93
CA ILE A 87 0.70 12.63 -8.58
C ILE A 87 1.70 13.05 -7.49
N TYR A 88 2.34 12.09 -6.82
CA TYR A 88 3.27 12.33 -5.72
C TYR A 88 4.48 11.39 -5.79
N TYR A 89 5.67 11.97 -5.62
CA TYR A 89 6.97 11.30 -5.63
C TYR A 89 7.73 11.61 -4.33
N GLY A 90 7.12 11.30 -3.18
CA GLY A 90 7.78 11.46 -1.89
C GLY A 90 8.96 10.50 -1.68
N PRO A 91 9.73 10.68 -0.60
CA PRO A 91 10.85 9.81 -0.25
C PRO A 91 10.51 8.31 -0.25
N HIS A 92 9.26 7.96 0.09
CA HIS A 92 8.77 6.57 0.15
C HIS A 92 8.20 6.02 -1.15
N ALA A 93 7.97 6.87 -2.15
CA ALA A 93 7.40 6.47 -3.44
C ALA A 93 8.40 6.63 -4.60
N ALA A 94 9.41 7.50 -4.44
CA ALA A 94 10.35 7.87 -5.48
C ALA A 94 11.17 6.68 -6.02
N HIS A 95 11.46 5.67 -5.20
CA HIS A 95 12.26 4.52 -5.62
C HIS A 95 11.52 3.57 -6.57
N ASN A 96 10.19 3.64 -6.68
CA ASN A 96 9.40 2.74 -7.52
C ASN A 96 9.56 3.05 -9.03
N GLU A 97 9.79 4.31 -9.35
CA GLU A 97 9.67 4.84 -10.70
C GLU A 97 10.86 4.50 -11.61
N PRO A 98 12.13 4.58 -11.14
CA PRO A 98 13.27 4.15 -11.93
C PRO A 98 13.20 2.67 -12.35
N GLY A 99 12.50 1.83 -11.59
CA GLY A 99 12.33 0.40 -11.87
C GLY A 99 11.15 0.05 -12.79
N ALA A 100 10.27 1.01 -13.07
CA ALA A 100 9.07 0.77 -13.88
C ALA A 100 9.42 0.48 -15.35
N LYS A 101 8.81 -0.54 -15.93
CA LYS A 101 9.02 -0.95 -17.33
C LYS A 101 7.69 -1.12 -18.07
N LEU A 102 7.66 -0.73 -19.34
CA LEU A 102 6.52 -1.01 -20.21
C LEU A 102 6.42 -2.51 -20.44
N LEU A 103 5.33 -3.12 -19.95
CA LEU A 103 5.08 -4.55 -20.15
C LEU A 103 4.36 -4.83 -21.48
N ARG A 104 3.39 -3.98 -21.86
CA ARG A 104 2.55 -4.16 -23.05
C ARG A 104 2.03 -2.82 -23.56
N GLY A 105 1.93 -2.67 -24.88
CA GLY A 105 1.40 -1.47 -25.54
C GLY A 105 2.51 -0.50 -25.94
N ALA A 106 2.25 0.80 -25.81
CA ALA A 106 3.19 1.88 -26.14
C ALA A 106 3.27 2.88 -24.98
N PRO A 107 4.39 3.60 -24.82
CA PRO A 107 4.48 4.71 -23.87
C PRO A 107 3.44 5.78 -24.16
N ALA A 108 2.77 6.31 -23.14
CA ALA A 108 1.85 7.42 -23.29
C ALA A 108 2.60 8.75 -23.42
N LYS A 109 2.03 9.67 -24.20
CA LYS A 109 2.51 11.07 -24.32
C LYS A 109 1.62 12.05 -23.55
N THR A 110 0.55 11.56 -22.97
CA THR A 110 -0.47 12.33 -22.24
C THR A 110 -0.79 11.58 -20.95
N ALA A 111 -0.98 12.34 -19.87
CA ALA A 111 -1.39 11.79 -18.59
C ALA A 111 -2.91 11.77 -18.50
N ARG A 112 -3.48 10.63 -18.11
CA ARG A 112 -4.87 10.54 -17.68
C ARG A 112 -4.91 10.80 -16.18
N SER A 113 -5.70 11.79 -15.79
CA SER A 113 -5.95 12.14 -14.40
C SER A 113 -7.44 12.27 -14.17
N GLU A 114 -7.87 11.89 -12.98
CA GLU A 114 -9.17 12.26 -12.45
C GLU A 114 -9.09 13.71 -11.91
N GLY A 115 -10.16 14.48 -12.09
CA GLY A 115 -10.27 15.81 -11.49
C GLY A 115 -10.56 15.73 -9.98
N GLY A 116 -10.25 16.79 -9.24
CA GLY A 116 -10.54 16.90 -7.81
C GLY A 116 -9.31 17.22 -6.96
N GLU A 117 -9.50 17.15 -5.65
CA GLU A 117 -8.45 17.32 -4.64
C GLU A 117 -8.10 15.96 -4.04
N TRP A 118 -6.82 15.62 -4.05
CA TRP A 118 -6.34 14.31 -3.62
C TRP A 118 -5.43 14.43 -2.41
N ARG A 119 -5.72 13.63 -1.38
CA ARG A 119 -4.88 13.54 -0.19
C ARG A 119 -3.54 12.89 -0.56
N LEU A 120 -2.45 13.53 -0.16
CA LEU A 120 -1.10 13.00 -0.34
C LEU A 120 -0.69 12.20 0.91
N PRO A 121 0.07 11.10 0.77
CA PRO A 121 0.49 10.27 1.89
C PRO A 121 1.67 10.90 2.66
N ILE A 122 1.47 12.09 3.21
CA ILE A 122 2.48 12.83 3.98
C ILE A 122 2.43 12.40 5.45
N ALA A 123 3.47 11.73 5.91
CA ALA A 123 3.61 11.30 7.30
C ALA A 123 4.14 12.43 8.20
N ALA A 124 3.95 12.29 9.52
CA ALA A 124 4.45 13.25 10.52
C ALA A 124 5.99 13.29 10.58
N ALA A 125 6.63 12.18 10.26
CA ALA A 125 8.09 12.02 10.19
C ALA A 125 8.47 10.94 9.16
N GLU A 126 9.74 10.90 8.78
CA GLU A 126 10.30 9.80 7.99
C GLU A 126 10.17 8.47 8.73
N PHE A 127 9.91 7.38 8.01
CA PHE A 127 9.76 6.03 8.53
C PHE A 127 10.45 5.04 7.60
N ASN A 128 10.95 3.91 8.10
CA ASN A 128 11.63 2.91 7.27
C ASN A 128 10.68 1.80 6.79
N SER A 129 9.54 1.61 7.47
CA SER A 129 8.57 0.58 7.09
C SER A 129 7.12 1.00 7.36
N LEU A 130 6.18 0.36 6.65
CA LEU A 130 4.76 0.54 6.91
C LEU A 130 4.37 0.07 8.34
N TYR A 131 5.07 -0.92 8.89
CA TYR A 131 4.83 -1.35 10.27
C TYR A 131 5.18 -0.25 11.29
N GLU A 132 6.31 0.45 11.11
CA GLU A 132 6.72 1.54 12.00
C GLU A 132 5.71 2.70 12.03
N ILE A 133 5.15 3.04 10.86
CA ILE A 133 4.13 4.10 10.79
C ILE A 133 2.80 3.64 11.39
N GLN A 134 2.38 2.41 11.13
CA GLN A 134 1.15 1.83 11.66
C GLN A 134 1.17 1.66 13.18
N GLU A 135 2.34 1.39 13.77
CA GLU A 135 2.54 1.27 15.21
C GLU A 135 2.81 2.63 15.90
N GLY A 136 3.03 3.69 15.11
CA GLY A 136 3.37 5.02 15.62
C GLY A 136 4.77 5.13 16.22
N SER A 137 5.68 4.20 15.89
CA SER A 137 7.06 4.21 16.41
C SER A 137 7.96 5.22 15.67
N HIS A 138 7.61 5.62 14.44
CA HIS A 138 8.30 6.64 13.65
C HIS A 138 8.36 8.04 14.31
N VAL A 139 7.49 8.33 15.29
CA VAL A 139 7.46 9.60 16.04
C VAL A 139 8.00 9.48 17.48
N LYS A 140 8.37 8.27 17.93
CA LYS A 140 8.97 8.04 19.25
C LYS A 140 10.49 8.14 19.09
N GLY A 141 11.10 9.19 19.66
CA GLY A 141 12.48 9.66 19.40
C GLY A 141 13.64 8.67 19.65
N GLY A 142 13.75 7.62 18.82
CA GLY A 142 14.89 6.72 18.73
C GLY A 142 15.72 7.01 17.46
N ARG A 143 17.04 6.85 17.58
CA ARG A 143 18.04 7.08 16.52
C ARG A 143 17.61 6.39 15.21
N LYS A 144 17.46 7.18 14.14
CA LYS A 144 17.18 6.69 12.78
C LYS A 144 18.27 5.70 12.36
N SER A 145 17.95 4.40 12.24
CA SER A 145 18.80 3.47 11.50
C SER A 145 18.52 3.65 10.01
N SER A 146 19.55 3.89 9.21
CA SER A 146 19.45 3.67 7.78
C SER A 146 19.20 2.18 7.54
N THR A 147 18.15 1.84 6.81
CA THR A 147 18.10 0.83 5.73
C THR A 147 16.69 0.25 5.59
N GLY A 148 16.26 0.06 4.34
CA GLY A 148 14.96 -0.57 4.06
C GLY A 148 14.57 -0.73 2.59
N TYR A 149 15.18 -0.01 1.65
CA TYR A 149 15.33 -0.47 0.27
C TYR A 149 16.83 -0.46 -0.01
N PHE A 150 17.37 -1.57 -0.50
CA PHE A 150 18.80 -1.80 -0.77
C PHE A 150 19.56 -0.51 -1.10
N ALA A 151 20.26 0.06 -0.12
CA ALA A 151 21.36 0.96 -0.42
C ALA A 151 22.45 0.05 -0.99
N HIS A 152 22.66 0.10 -2.31
CA HIS A 152 23.87 -0.44 -2.89
C HIS A 152 25.05 0.33 -2.26
N GLU A 153 25.66 -0.24 -1.23
CA GLU A 153 26.99 0.17 -0.82
C GLU A 153 27.91 -0.07 -2.02
N LYS A 154 28.49 1.02 -2.55
CA LYS A 154 29.54 0.92 -3.56
C LYS A 154 30.73 0.23 -2.89
N LYS A 155 31.20 -0.87 -3.48
CA LYS A 155 32.57 -1.35 -3.27
C LYS A 155 33.57 -0.31 -3.73
#